data_AF-A0A926JVG8-F1
#
_entry.id   AF-A0A926JVG8-F1
#
_cell.length_a   1.000
_cell.length_b   1.000
_cell.length_c   1.000
_cell.angle_alpha   90.00
_cell.angle_beta   90.00
_cell.angle_gamma   90.00
#
_symmetry.space_group_name_H-M   'P 1'
#
loop_
_entity.id
_entity.type
_entity.pdbx_description
1 polymer ?
#
loop_
_entity_poly.entity_id
_entity_poly.type
_entity_poly.pdbx_seq_one_letter_code
_entity_poly.pdbx_strand_id
1 'polypeptide(L)'
;MKHLHYFSGLILLAVFCSCSGAKNAVSGAQDMGALDTLIQQKKFRVVNDWANPMVTTAMMNVIGLLGPQHNAQRINLIGNSNYFEMKGDSVKAYLPYFGERQMGGGYNTDGEAIQFDQEATDMDIKYVKAKELYRMTFKARKDSESFNVVLEVYGNKKTVLMVNSSQRNPIRYEGTIAALKEE
;
A
#
# COMPACT_ATOMS: atom_id res chain seq x y z
N MET A 1 -13.09 42.83 -72.84
CA MET A 1 -14.40 42.15 -72.77
C MET A 1 -14.15 40.65 -72.65
N LYS A 2 -14.71 40.06 -71.58
CA LYS A 2 -15.20 38.67 -71.48
C LYS A 2 -14.22 37.48 -71.58
N HIS A 3 -14.10 36.84 -70.40
CA HIS A 3 -14.14 35.39 -70.11
C HIS A 3 -12.87 34.54 -70.12
N LEU A 4 -12.88 33.63 -69.12
CA LEU A 4 -12.24 32.29 -69.06
C LEU A 4 -10.71 32.30 -68.86
N HIS A 5 -10.14 31.72 -67.80
CA HIS A 5 -10.43 30.41 -67.22
C HIS A 5 -10.28 30.38 -65.70
N TYR A 6 -11.26 29.73 -65.07
CA TYR A 6 -11.20 29.15 -63.73
C TYR A 6 -10.17 27.99 -63.68
N PHE A 7 -9.88 27.57 -62.45
CA PHE A 7 -9.26 26.29 -62.09
C PHE A 7 -7.74 26.18 -62.26
N SER A 8 -7.00 26.70 -61.28
CA SER A 8 -5.97 25.89 -60.60
C SER A 8 -5.38 26.67 -59.43
N GLY A 9 -5.37 26.06 -58.23
CA GLY A 9 -4.50 26.50 -57.15
C GLY A 9 -5.16 27.18 -55.95
N LEU A 10 -6.40 26.81 -55.59
CA LEU A 10 -6.98 27.18 -54.30
C LEU A 10 -7.55 25.94 -53.61
N ILE A 11 -6.68 24.97 -53.29
CA ILE A 11 -6.87 23.87 -52.31
C ILE A 11 -5.46 23.30 -52.09
N LEU A 12 -4.82 23.66 -50.97
CA LEU A 12 -4.19 22.73 -50.03
C LEU A 12 -3.61 23.49 -48.81
N LEU A 13 -4.42 24.39 -48.22
CA LEU A 13 -4.14 25.00 -46.93
C LEU A 13 -5.08 24.42 -45.88
N ALA A 14 -4.89 23.13 -45.55
CA ALA A 14 -5.43 22.49 -44.36
C ALA A 14 -4.88 21.06 -44.32
N VAL A 15 -3.90 20.80 -43.45
CA VAL A 15 -3.99 19.86 -42.32
C VAL A 15 -2.66 20.02 -41.56
N PHE A 16 -2.51 21.14 -40.86
CA PHE A 16 -1.83 21.09 -39.57
C PHE A 16 -2.91 20.71 -38.56
N CYS A 17 -3.30 19.43 -38.57
CA CYS A 17 -3.83 18.82 -37.36
C CYS A 17 -2.68 18.87 -36.36
N SER A 18 -2.62 19.99 -35.63
CA SER A 18 -2.21 19.96 -34.25
C SER A 18 -3.00 18.82 -33.62
N CYS A 19 -2.35 17.67 -33.43
CA CYS A 19 -2.69 16.83 -32.31
C CYS A 19 -2.53 17.77 -31.12
N SER A 20 -3.64 18.39 -30.68
CA SER A 20 -3.78 18.62 -29.26
C SER A 20 -3.63 17.21 -28.68
N GLY A 21 -2.41 16.88 -28.26
CA GLY A 21 -2.15 15.66 -27.55
C GLY A 21 -3.23 15.63 -26.49
N ALA A 22 -4.17 14.68 -26.66
CA ALA A 22 -5.19 14.47 -25.67
C ALA A 22 -4.43 14.44 -24.36
N LYS A 23 -4.87 15.26 -23.41
CA LYS A 23 -4.40 15.20 -22.05
C LYS A 23 -4.85 13.82 -21.57
N ASN A 24 -4.10 12.79 -21.94
CA ASN A 24 -3.93 11.62 -21.13
C ASN A 24 -3.14 12.16 -19.95
N ALA A 25 -3.86 12.90 -19.09
CA ALA A 25 -3.55 12.94 -17.70
C ALA A 25 -3.55 11.47 -17.32
N VAL A 26 -2.36 10.88 -17.33
CA VAL A 26 -2.03 9.71 -16.55
C VAL A 26 -2.80 9.91 -15.25
N SER A 27 -3.65 8.94 -14.94
CA SER A 27 -4.49 8.83 -13.75
C SER A 27 -3.63 8.82 -12.48
N GLY A 28 -2.96 9.93 -12.23
CA GLY A 28 -1.94 10.17 -11.22
C GLY A 28 -2.11 11.52 -10.54
N ALA A 29 -3.09 12.34 -10.96
CA ALA A 29 -3.67 13.34 -10.08
C ALA A 29 -4.51 12.59 -9.03
N GLN A 30 -3.82 12.23 -7.96
CA GLN A 30 -4.34 11.64 -6.74
C GLN A 30 -5.55 12.43 -6.23
N ASP A 31 -6.67 11.75 -6.01
CA ASP A 31 -7.82 12.33 -5.33
C ASP A 31 -7.53 12.37 -3.82
N MET A 32 -6.76 13.37 -3.43
CA MET A 32 -6.44 13.64 -2.03
C MET A 32 -7.68 14.01 -1.22
N GLY A 33 -8.74 14.53 -1.84
CA GLY A 33 -9.99 14.85 -1.15
C GLY A 33 -10.73 13.58 -0.71
N ALA A 34 -10.84 12.60 -1.61
CA ALA A 34 -11.39 11.30 -1.27
C ALA A 34 -10.50 10.54 -0.26
N LEU A 35 -9.17 10.67 -0.37
CA LEU A 35 -8.27 10.07 0.62
C LEU A 35 -8.42 10.74 2.00
N ASP A 36 -8.45 12.07 2.07
CA ASP A 36 -8.65 12.78 3.34
C ASP A 36 -9.93 12.31 4.01
N THR A 37 -11.04 12.29 3.28
CA THR A 37 -12.33 11.79 3.79
C THR A 37 -12.21 10.37 4.36
N LEU A 38 -11.55 9.47 3.63
CA LEU A 38 -11.33 8.08 4.06
C LEU A 38 -10.49 7.97 5.34
N ILE A 39 -9.44 8.79 5.47
CA ILE A 39 -8.57 8.81 6.66
C ILE A 39 -9.29 9.43 7.85
N GLN A 40 -10.02 10.55 7.67
CA GLN A 40 -10.78 11.21 8.73
C GLN A 40 -11.89 10.33 9.30
N GLN A 41 -12.52 9.51 8.44
CA GLN A 41 -13.54 8.54 8.88
C GLN A 41 -12.98 7.46 9.81
N LYS A 42 -11.65 7.21 9.80
CA LYS A 42 -11.00 6.13 10.57
C LYS A 42 -11.72 4.78 10.43
N LYS A 43 -12.29 4.50 9.25
CA LYS A 43 -13.08 3.29 8.95
C LYS A 43 -12.64 2.71 7.62
N PHE A 44 -11.54 1.99 7.62
CA PHE A 44 -10.91 1.49 6.41
C PHE A 44 -10.21 0.15 6.62
N ARG A 45 -9.96 -0.54 5.51
CA ARG A 45 -9.13 -1.75 5.44
C ARG A 45 -8.01 -1.55 4.45
N VAL A 46 -6.84 -2.05 4.81
CA VAL A 46 -5.69 -2.23 3.93
C VAL A 46 -5.54 -3.71 3.65
N VAL A 47 -5.39 -4.06 2.37
CA VAL A 47 -5.02 -5.40 1.91
C VAL A 47 -3.69 -5.28 1.19
N ASN A 48 -2.77 -6.20 1.49
CA ASN A 48 -1.40 -6.18 1.01
C ASN A 48 -1.20 -7.24 -0.07
N ASP A 49 -0.47 -6.86 -1.10
CA ASP A 49 -0.08 -7.74 -2.19
C ASP A 49 1.32 -8.32 -1.93
N TRP A 50 2.15 -7.63 -1.16
CA TRP A 50 3.54 -8.00 -0.92
C TRP A 50 3.95 -7.84 0.54
N ALA A 51 4.72 -8.82 1.03
CA ALA A 51 5.53 -8.71 2.24
C ALA A 51 7.01 -8.59 1.87
N ASN A 52 7.71 -7.67 2.52
CA ASN A 52 9.12 -7.34 2.31
C ASN A 52 9.83 -7.44 3.68
N PRO A 53 10.23 -8.66 4.06
CA PRO A 53 10.93 -8.91 5.32
C PRO A 53 12.39 -8.42 5.27
N MET A 54 12.99 -8.22 6.45
CA MET A 54 14.42 -7.99 6.56
C MET A 54 15.19 -9.26 6.18
N VAL A 55 16.03 -9.18 5.16
CA VAL A 55 16.83 -10.32 4.69
C VAL A 55 17.88 -10.69 5.72
N THR A 56 17.95 -11.99 6.01
CA THR A 56 18.97 -12.58 6.86
C THR A 56 19.59 -13.80 6.17
N THR A 57 20.72 -14.28 6.71
CA THR A 57 21.36 -15.51 6.22
C THR A 57 20.45 -16.73 6.37
N ALA A 58 19.71 -16.87 7.48
CA ALA A 58 18.83 -18.02 7.66
C ALA A 58 17.68 -18.02 6.63
N MET A 59 17.13 -16.84 6.31
CA MET A 59 16.12 -16.70 5.26
C MET A 59 16.62 -17.14 3.89
N MET A 60 17.85 -16.77 3.52
CA MET A 60 18.44 -17.19 2.24
C MET A 60 18.58 -18.71 2.12
N ASN A 61 18.73 -19.43 3.24
CA ASN A 61 18.81 -20.89 3.25
C ASN A 61 17.46 -21.58 3.10
N VAL A 62 16.35 -20.90 3.45
CA VAL A 62 14.99 -21.48 3.42
C VAL A 62 14.12 -20.90 2.31
N ILE A 63 14.57 -19.86 1.59
CA ILE A 63 13.76 -19.19 0.57
C ILE A 63 13.28 -20.13 -0.55
N GLY A 64 14.07 -21.16 -0.87
CA GLY A 64 13.70 -22.17 -1.86
C GLY A 64 12.44 -22.97 -1.51
N LEU A 65 12.01 -22.96 -0.24
CA LEU A 65 10.79 -23.63 0.23
C LEU A 65 9.52 -22.84 -0.12
N LEU A 66 9.62 -21.54 -0.40
CA LEU A 66 8.45 -20.69 -0.69
C LEU A 66 7.94 -20.82 -2.14
N GLY A 67 8.65 -21.58 -2.98
CA GLY A 67 8.24 -21.82 -4.36
C GLY A 67 8.51 -20.65 -5.32
N PRO A 68 8.07 -20.78 -6.57
CA PRO A 68 8.32 -19.78 -7.60
C PRO A 68 7.57 -18.47 -7.30
N GLN A 69 8.14 -17.33 -7.74
CA GLN A 69 7.62 -15.96 -7.53
C GLN A 69 7.87 -15.32 -6.15
N HIS A 70 8.54 -16.03 -5.24
CA HIS A 70 8.97 -15.50 -3.96
C HIS A 70 10.49 -15.29 -3.95
N ASN A 71 10.96 -14.23 -3.29
CA ASN A 71 12.36 -14.08 -2.95
C ASN A 71 12.51 -13.52 -1.53
N ALA A 72 13.71 -13.57 -0.96
CA ALA A 72 13.93 -13.21 0.44
C ALA A 72 13.56 -11.76 0.78
N GLN A 73 13.38 -10.88 -0.21
CA GLN A 73 13.00 -9.48 -0.07
C GLN A 73 11.55 -9.20 -0.46
N ARG A 74 10.86 -10.15 -1.11
CA ARG A 74 9.55 -9.92 -1.70
C ARG A 74 8.75 -11.22 -1.79
N ILE A 75 7.74 -11.32 -0.94
CA ILE A 75 6.84 -12.46 -0.79
C ILE A 75 5.45 -12.05 -1.27
N ASN A 76 4.90 -12.79 -2.23
CA ASN A 76 3.55 -12.56 -2.74
C ASN A 76 2.49 -12.98 -1.70
N LEU A 77 1.55 -12.08 -1.40
CA LEU A 77 0.43 -12.31 -0.49
C LEU A 77 -0.93 -12.41 -1.20
N ILE A 78 -0.98 -12.19 -2.51
CA ILE A 78 -2.21 -12.25 -3.30
C ILE A 78 -2.83 -13.65 -3.16
N GLY A 79 -4.13 -13.68 -2.89
CA GLY A 79 -4.87 -14.93 -2.65
C GLY A 79 -4.73 -15.48 -1.23
N ASN A 80 -3.90 -14.88 -0.38
CA ASN A 80 -3.76 -15.24 1.04
C ASN A 80 -4.40 -14.19 1.93
N SER A 81 -5.02 -14.64 3.03
CA SER A 81 -5.61 -13.73 4.03
C SER A 81 -4.54 -12.84 4.63
N ASN A 82 -4.70 -11.53 4.44
CA ASN A 82 -3.85 -10.53 5.06
C ASN A 82 -4.59 -9.19 5.11
N TYR A 83 -4.54 -8.49 6.23
CA TYR A 83 -5.20 -7.20 6.37
C TYR A 83 -4.68 -6.38 7.56
N PHE A 84 -4.89 -5.07 7.44
CA PHE A 84 -4.94 -4.12 8.55
C PHE A 84 -6.27 -3.37 8.49
N GLU A 85 -6.93 -3.18 9.62
CA GLU A 85 -8.19 -2.43 9.72
C GLU A 85 -8.10 -1.35 10.79
N MET A 86 -8.82 -0.27 10.53
CA MET A 86 -9.11 0.76 11.51
C MET A 86 -10.61 0.96 11.61
N LYS A 87 -11.12 1.03 12.84
CA LYS A 87 -12.50 1.39 13.20
C LYS A 87 -12.47 2.35 14.38
N GLY A 88 -12.51 3.65 14.11
CA GLY A 88 -12.24 4.66 15.15
C GLY A 88 -10.81 4.51 15.66
N ASP A 89 -10.63 4.35 16.97
CA ASP A 89 -9.30 4.13 17.57
C ASP A 89 -8.94 2.65 17.71
N SER A 90 -9.87 1.74 17.38
CA SER A 90 -9.62 0.31 17.32
C SER A 90 -8.88 -0.07 16.04
N VAL A 91 -7.84 -0.89 16.20
CA VAL A 91 -7.01 -1.43 15.14
C VAL A 91 -7.02 -2.96 15.19
N LYS A 92 -7.17 -3.58 14.02
CA LYS A 92 -7.13 -5.04 13.85
C LYS A 92 -6.17 -5.40 12.75
N ALA A 93 -5.36 -6.43 12.94
CA ALA A 93 -4.45 -6.91 11.90
C ALA A 93 -4.30 -8.42 11.91
N TYR A 94 -4.13 -8.97 10.71
CA TYR A 94 -3.59 -10.29 10.46
C TYR A 94 -2.56 -10.14 9.33
N LEU A 95 -1.29 -10.25 9.67
CA LEU A 95 -0.18 -9.96 8.75
C LEU A 95 0.78 -11.16 8.73
N PRO A 96 0.73 -12.03 7.70
CA PRO A 96 1.65 -13.15 7.56
C PRO A 96 3.11 -12.72 7.65
N TYR A 97 3.90 -13.37 8.52
CA TYR A 97 5.26 -12.96 8.82
C TYR A 97 6.28 -13.92 8.19
N PHE A 98 7.19 -13.37 7.37
CA PHE A 98 8.20 -14.13 6.63
C PHE A 98 9.62 -13.74 7.06
N GLY A 99 9.94 -13.87 8.34
CA GLY A 99 11.26 -13.51 8.84
C GLY A 99 11.65 -14.28 10.08
N GLU A 100 12.72 -13.83 10.74
CA GLU A 100 13.19 -14.46 11.97
C GLU A 100 12.53 -13.84 13.20
N ARG A 101 12.24 -14.70 14.18
CA ARG A 101 11.84 -14.30 15.53
C ARG A 101 13.01 -14.56 16.46
N GLN A 102 13.55 -13.50 17.06
CA GLN A 102 14.75 -13.55 17.89
C GLN A 102 14.43 -13.90 19.35
N MET A 103 13.22 -13.60 19.81
CA MET A 103 12.79 -13.83 21.19
C MET A 103 11.32 -14.24 21.27
N GLY A 104 10.97 -15.03 22.29
CA GLY A 104 9.62 -15.56 22.45
C GLY A 104 9.23 -16.60 21.40
N GLY A 105 8.06 -17.20 21.58
CA GLY A 105 7.52 -18.25 20.71
C GLY A 105 7.41 -19.60 21.42
N GLY A 106 6.22 -20.19 21.38
CA GLY A 106 6.00 -21.61 21.67
C GLY A 106 5.87 -22.41 20.37
N TYR A 107 5.74 -23.73 20.46
CA TYR A 107 5.46 -24.65 19.34
C TYR A 107 4.05 -24.51 18.74
N ASN A 108 3.39 -23.34 18.88
CA ASN A 108 2.02 -23.13 18.43
C ASN A 108 2.01 -22.43 17.07
N THR A 109 1.10 -22.85 16.19
CA THR A 109 0.79 -22.27 14.87
C THR A 109 0.31 -20.82 14.93
N ASP A 110 -0.10 -20.32 16.10
CA ASP A 110 -0.51 -18.93 16.30
C ASP A 110 0.64 -17.92 16.11
N GLY A 111 1.89 -18.38 16.03
CA GLY A 111 3.09 -17.56 15.86
C GLY A 111 3.41 -17.12 14.42
N GLU A 112 2.67 -17.58 13.41
CA GLU A 112 3.01 -17.39 11.99
C GLU A 112 2.71 -15.99 11.45
N ALA A 113 1.77 -15.27 12.07
CA ALA A 113 1.39 -13.92 11.66
C ALA A 113 1.56 -12.92 12.80
N ILE A 114 1.84 -11.67 12.45
CA ILE A 114 1.66 -10.53 13.34
C ILE A 114 0.16 -10.27 13.43
N GLN A 115 -0.38 -10.31 14.64
CA GLN A 115 -1.81 -10.14 14.89
C GLN A 115 -2.04 -9.24 16.08
N PHE A 116 -3.09 -8.43 16.01
CA PHE A 116 -3.62 -7.65 17.13
C PHE A 116 -5.06 -7.26 16.84
N ASP A 117 -5.86 -7.07 17.89
CA ASP A 117 -7.24 -6.58 17.84
C ASP A 117 -7.50 -5.81 19.16
N GLN A 118 -7.33 -4.49 19.13
CA GLN A 118 -7.38 -3.64 20.33
C GLN A 118 -7.50 -2.15 19.97
N GLU A 119 -7.66 -1.29 20.97
CA GLU A 119 -7.45 0.15 20.83
C GLU A 119 -5.95 0.49 20.72
N ALA A 120 -5.59 1.27 19.70
CA ALA A 120 -4.21 1.65 19.52
C ALA A 120 -3.77 2.68 20.58
N THR A 121 -2.50 2.60 20.99
CA THR A 121 -1.87 3.57 21.90
C THR A 121 -0.90 4.46 21.13
N ASP A 122 -0.61 5.66 21.65
CA ASP A 122 0.30 6.63 21.01
C ASP A 122 -0.02 6.90 19.53
N MET A 123 -1.30 7.03 19.19
CA MET A 123 -1.74 7.27 17.81
C MET A 123 -1.43 8.70 17.36
N ASP A 124 -0.73 8.84 16.22
CA ASP A 124 -0.51 10.10 15.51
C ASP A 124 -0.87 9.91 14.04
N ILE A 125 -1.64 10.84 13.47
CA ILE A 125 -2.00 10.87 12.05
C ILE A 125 -1.65 12.25 11.53
N LYS A 126 -0.76 12.32 10.53
CA LYS A 126 -0.37 13.58 9.89
C LYS A 126 -0.32 13.48 8.39
N TYR A 127 -0.70 14.57 7.73
CA TYR A 127 -0.42 14.75 6.32
C TYR A 127 1.03 15.23 6.12
N VAL A 128 1.82 14.47 5.35
CA VAL A 128 3.21 14.78 5.02
C VAL A 128 3.25 15.44 3.65
N LYS A 129 3.07 16.77 3.63
CA LYS A 129 2.98 17.57 2.39
C LYS A 129 4.12 17.31 1.40
N ALA A 130 5.36 17.18 1.87
CA ALA A 130 6.52 16.96 1.01
C ALA A 130 6.52 15.60 0.28
N LYS A 131 5.73 14.63 0.76
CA LYS A 131 5.60 13.29 0.18
C LYS A 131 4.20 12.99 -0.34
N GLU A 132 3.28 13.95 -0.23
CA GLU A 132 1.88 13.80 -0.66
C GLU A 132 1.23 12.50 -0.15
N LEU A 133 1.36 12.25 1.17
CA LEU A 133 0.82 11.07 1.83
C LEU A 133 0.32 11.38 3.25
N TYR A 134 -0.59 10.55 3.75
CA TYR A 134 -0.88 10.47 5.18
C TYR A 134 0.07 9.47 5.82
N ARG A 135 0.66 9.85 6.96
CA ARG A 135 1.40 8.93 7.82
C ARG A 135 0.65 8.77 9.13
N MET A 136 0.32 7.53 9.44
CA MET A 136 -0.25 7.09 10.70
C MET A 136 0.79 6.28 11.46
N THR A 137 1.01 6.61 12.73
CA THR A 137 1.87 5.84 13.63
C THR A 137 1.11 5.47 14.89
N PHE A 138 1.29 4.27 15.40
CA PHE A 138 0.68 3.84 16.65
C PHE A 138 1.43 2.65 17.25
N LYS A 139 1.09 2.32 18.49
CA LYS A 139 1.53 1.13 19.19
C LYS A 139 0.39 0.14 19.38
N ALA A 140 0.73 -1.13 19.22
CA ALA A 140 -0.15 -2.27 19.49
C ALA A 140 0.63 -3.34 20.25
N ARG A 141 -0.08 -4.30 20.82
CA ARG A 141 0.48 -5.47 21.50
C ARG A 141 -0.35 -6.74 21.31
N LYS A 142 0.29 -7.89 21.35
CA LYS A 142 -0.39 -9.18 21.51
C LYS A 142 0.42 -10.03 22.46
N ASP A 143 -0.20 -10.44 23.56
CA ASP A 143 0.45 -11.13 24.67
C ASP A 143 1.71 -10.37 25.15
N SER A 144 2.90 -10.97 25.00
CA SER A 144 4.18 -10.37 25.36
C SER A 144 4.89 -9.63 24.22
N GLU A 145 4.32 -9.64 23.01
CA GLU A 145 4.89 -9.00 21.83
C GLU A 145 4.29 -7.60 21.65
N SER A 146 5.15 -6.59 21.53
CA SER A 146 4.75 -5.21 21.26
C SER A 146 5.16 -4.79 19.86
N PHE A 147 4.35 -3.94 19.24
CA PHE A 147 4.48 -3.51 17.86
C PHE A 147 4.46 -2.00 17.78
N ASN A 148 5.46 -1.42 17.12
CA ASN A 148 5.42 -0.05 16.61
C ASN A 148 5.05 -0.12 15.13
N VAL A 149 3.93 0.49 14.77
CA VAL A 149 3.36 0.39 13.42
C VAL A 149 3.39 1.76 12.75
N VAL A 150 3.79 1.79 11.49
CA VAL A 150 3.73 2.98 10.62
C VAL A 150 3.00 2.61 9.34
N LEU A 151 1.86 3.25 9.10
CA LEU A 151 1.12 3.17 7.84
C LEU A 151 1.30 4.47 7.06
N GLU A 152 1.85 4.38 5.86
CA GLU A 152 1.88 5.46 4.88
C GLU A 152 0.84 5.18 3.80
N VAL A 153 -0.02 6.17 3.53
CA VAL A 153 -1.10 6.09 2.55
C VAL A 153 -0.94 7.20 1.54
N TYR A 154 -0.64 6.81 0.30
CA TYR A 154 -0.45 7.72 -0.81
C TYR A 154 -1.80 8.07 -1.43
N GLY A 155 -1.93 9.25 -2.03
CA GLY A 155 -3.17 9.69 -2.69
C GLY A 155 -3.67 8.83 -3.85
N ASN A 156 -2.85 7.88 -4.33
CA ASN A 156 -3.27 6.87 -5.31
C ASN A 156 -3.80 5.60 -4.63
N LYS A 157 -4.10 5.68 -3.33
CA LYS A 157 -4.56 4.60 -2.46
C LYS A 157 -3.58 3.45 -2.26
N LYS A 158 -2.34 3.57 -2.75
CA LYS A 158 -1.28 2.64 -2.39
C LYS A 158 -0.90 2.85 -0.94
N THR A 159 -0.52 1.76 -0.28
CA THR A 159 -0.12 1.76 1.11
C THR A 159 1.23 1.11 1.30
N VAL A 160 1.87 1.55 2.35
CA VAL A 160 3.08 0.97 2.91
C VAL A 160 2.83 0.81 4.39
N LEU A 161 2.89 -0.42 4.89
CA LEU A 161 2.74 -0.72 6.30
C LEU A 161 4.05 -1.28 6.83
N MET A 162 4.68 -0.60 7.77
CA MET A 162 5.92 -1.03 8.41
C MET A 162 5.62 -1.44 9.84
N VAL A 163 6.12 -2.60 10.24
CA VAL A 163 5.93 -3.14 11.59
C VAL A 163 7.29 -3.47 12.19
N ASN A 164 7.56 -2.85 13.35
CA ASN A 164 8.69 -3.19 14.21
C ASN A 164 8.16 -3.91 15.43
N SER A 165 8.64 -5.13 15.68
CA SER A 165 8.26 -5.96 16.81
C SER A 165 9.35 -5.97 17.88
N SER A 166 8.97 -6.20 19.14
CA SER A 166 9.93 -6.47 20.22
C SER A 166 10.57 -7.86 20.18
N GLN A 167 10.07 -8.74 19.31
CA GLN A 167 10.43 -10.16 19.27
C GLN A 167 10.87 -10.64 17.88
N ARG A 168 10.55 -9.88 16.83
CA ARG A 168 10.78 -10.22 15.43
C ARG A 168 11.58 -9.14 14.71
N ASN A 169 12.29 -9.55 13.67
CA ASN A 169 12.90 -8.60 12.76
C ASN A 169 11.83 -7.73 12.07
N PRO A 170 12.17 -6.48 11.67
CA PRO A 170 11.25 -5.61 10.96
C PRO A 170 10.73 -6.21 9.66
N ILE A 171 9.49 -5.84 9.31
CA ILE A 171 8.85 -6.23 8.05
C ILE A 171 8.03 -5.07 7.50
N ARG A 172 8.01 -4.96 6.17
CA ARG A 172 7.21 -3.99 5.43
C ARG A 172 6.21 -4.69 4.53
N TYR A 173 5.00 -4.18 4.44
CA TYR A 173 3.97 -4.64 3.51
C TYR A 173 3.62 -3.53 2.52
N GLU A 174 3.28 -3.92 1.29
CA GLU A 174 2.80 -3.03 0.23
C GLU A 174 1.42 -3.47 -0.20
N GLY A 175 0.50 -2.51 -0.31
CA GLY A 175 -0.90 -2.82 -0.55
C GLY A 175 -1.72 -1.65 -1.05
N THR A 176 -3.03 -1.77 -0.82
CA THR A 176 -4.01 -0.74 -1.13
C THR A 176 -5.01 -0.56 0.01
N ILE A 177 -5.55 0.65 0.12
CA ILE A 177 -6.58 1.02 1.09
C ILE A 177 -7.96 1.12 0.43
N ALA A 178 -9.00 0.69 1.15
CA ALA A 178 -10.39 0.90 0.79
C ALA A 178 -11.24 1.18 2.03
N ALA A 179 -12.41 1.79 1.83
CA ALA A 179 -13.41 1.91 2.88
C ALA A 179 -13.79 0.52 3.38
N LEU A 180 -13.94 0.38 4.70
CA LEU A 180 -14.34 -0.89 5.27
C LEU A 180 -15.84 -1.10 5.03
N LYS A 181 -16.18 -2.18 4.30
CA LYS A 181 -17.58 -2.55 4.07
C LYS A 181 -18.21 -2.97 5.39
N GLU A 182 -19.48 -2.61 5.57
CA GLU A 182 -20.30 -3.20 6.62
C GLU A 182 -20.57 -4.66 6.24
N GLU A 183 -20.40 -5.57 7.21
CA GLU A 183 -20.81 -6.97 7.09
C GLU A 183 -22.31 -7.10 7.32
#